data_AF-A0A3D3K414-F1
#
_entry.id   AF-A0A3D3K414-F1
#
_cell.length_a   1.000
_cell.length_b   1.000
_cell.length_c   1.000
_cell.angle_alpha   90.00
_cell.angle_beta   90.00
_cell.angle_gamma   90.00
#
_symmetry.space_group_name_H-M   'P 1'
#
loop_
_entity.id
_entity.type
_entity.pdbx_description
1 polymer ?
#
loop_
_entity_poly.entity_id
_entity_poly.type
_entity_poly.pdbx_seq_one_letter_code
_entity_poly.pdbx_strand_id
1 'polypeptide(L)'
;APGTVAPSLYETCDTLGLYVVATAAIDARRGGDSRRLGGSPANDPAWREAFIERARNSYHTAKRHPSVVAFLLARNAANGICLYESYLAMKAEQETRPFVYPEAAGEWNSDHLSIE
;
A
#
# COMPACT_ATOMS: atom_id res chain seq x y z
N ALA A 1 0.90 1.19 15.77
CA ALA A 1 1.10 1.81 14.45
C ALA A 1 2.33 1.17 13.82
N PRO A 2 2.40 1.02 12.48
CA PRO A 2 3.67 0.70 11.85
C PRO A 2 4.70 1.75 12.30
N GLY A 3 5.81 1.30 12.87
CA GLY A 3 6.86 2.18 13.39
C GLY A 3 7.60 2.87 12.25
N THR A 4 8.34 3.94 12.58
CA THR A 4 9.22 4.60 11.62
C THR A 4 10.27 3.59 11.12
N VAL A 5 10.34 3.40 9.81
CA VAL A 5 11.43 2.64 9.19
C VAL A 5 12.69 3.51 9.23
N ALA A 6 13.80 2.97 9.73
CA ALA A 6 15.07 3.67 9.72
C ALA A 6 15.46 4.03 8.28
N PRO A 7 15.94 5.25 7.99
CA PRO A 7 16.29 5.67 6.62
C PRO A 7 17.28 4.72 5.93
N SER A 8 18.21 4.14 6.69
CA SER A 8 19.25 3.25 6.18
C SER A 8 18.78 1.83 5.86
N LEU A 9 17.53 1.46 6.18
CA LEU A 9 17.06 0.08 5.96
C LEU A 9 17.07 -0.28 4.48
N TYR A 10 16.55 0.59 3.61
CA TYR A 10 16.51 0.32 2.17
C TYR A 10 17.92 0.25 1.58
N GLU A 11 18.83 1.13 1.98
CA GLU A 11 20.24 1.11 1.55
C GLU A 11 20.94 -0.20 1.96
N THR A 12 20.62 -0.70 3.15
CA THR A 12 21.13 -1.98 3.63
C THR A 12 20.58 -3.13 2.79
N CYS A 13 19.28 -3.14 2.49
CA CYS A 13 18.65 -4.14 1.63
C CYS A 13 19.21 -4.11 0.19
N ASP A 14 19.46 -2.91 -0.34
CA ASP A 14 20.09 -2.70 -1.65
C ASP A 14 21.49 -3.33 -1.69
N THR A 15 22.27 -3.16 -0.61
CA THR A 15 23.65 -3.68 -0.52
C THR A 15 23.70 -5.19 -0.29
N LEU A 16 22.80 -5.72 0.54
CA LEU A 16 22.76 -7.16 0.87
C LEU A 16 22.05 -8.00 -0.20
N GLY A 17 21.36 -7.38 -1.15
CA GLY A 17 20.61 -8.10 -2.18
C GLY A 17 19.34 -8.75 -1.65
N LEU A 18 18.60 -8.05 -0.78
CA LEU A 18 17.32 -8.52 -0.24
C LEU A 18 16.15 -7.99 -1.06
N TYR A 19 15.17 -8.84 -1.38
CA TYR A 19 13.91 -8.37 -1.98
C TYR A 19 12.97 -7.79 -0.91
N VAL A 20 12.44 -6.61 -1.21
CA VAL A 20 11.61 -5.82 -0.30
C VAL A 20 10.27 -5.52 -0.95
N VAL A 21 9.19 -5.71 -0.18
CA VAL A 21 7.86 -5.18 -0.51
C VAL A 21 7.59 -3.98 0.38
N ALA A 22 7.66 -2.77 -0.19
CA ALA A 22 7.46 -1.53 0.56
C ALA A 22 5.98 -1.38 0.90
N THR A 23 5.64 -1.40 2.19
CA THR A 23 4.25 -1.32 2.66
C THR A 23 3.89 0.11 3.02
N ALA A 24 2.77 0.61 2.50
CA ALA A 24 2.26 1.92 2.89
C ALA A 24 1.87 1.93 4.38
N ALA A 25 2.05 3.08 5.03
CA ALA A 25 1.80 3.26 6.46
C ALA A 25 0.29 3.32 6.81
N ILE A 26 -0.45 2.27 6.44
CA ILE A 26 -1.89 2.12 6.56
C ILE A 26 -2.19 0.77 7.23
N ASP A 27 -2.61 0.82 8.49
CA ASP A 27 -3.22 -0.28 9.25
C ASP A 27 -4.45 0.27 9.95
N ALA A 28 -5.62 -0.25 9.57
CA ALA A 28 -6.92 0.27 10.01
C ALA A 28 -7.73 -0.78 10.79
N ARG A 29 -7.09 -1.82 11.33
CA ARG A 29 -7.76 -2.98 11.95
C ARG A 29 -8.67 -2.64 13.12
N ARG A 30 -8.40 -1.50 13.78
CA ARG A 30 -9.20 -1.02 14.92
C ARG A 30 -10.48 -0.29 14.50
N GLY A 31 -10.63 0.04 13.22
CA GLY A 31 -11.78 0.76 12.69
C GLY A 31 -12.91 -0.14 12.19
N GLY A 32 -12.79 -1.46 12.34
CA GLY A 32 -13.76 -2.44 11.82
C GLY A 32 -13.45 -2.92 10.41
N ASP A 33 -14.18 -3.93 9.97
CA ASP A 33 -14.01 -4.64 8.70
C ASP A 33 -15.25 -4.53 7.78
N SER A 34 -16.27 -3.80 8.22
CA SER A 34 -17.52 -3.66 7.48
C SER A 34 -17.29 -2.89 6.17
N ARG A 35 -17.81 -3.48 5.08
CA ARG A 35 -17.82 -2.90 3.74
C ARG A 35 -18.99 -1.94 3.51
N ARG A 36 -19.82 -1.67 4.53
CA ARG A 36 -20.83 -0.61 4.46
C ARG A 36 -20.15 0.76 4.50
N LEU A 37 -20.82 1.79 4.01
CA LEU A 37 -20.32 3.17 4.08
C LEU A 37 -19.99 3.54 5.53
N GLY A 38 -18.75 3.95 5.81
CA GLY A 38 -18.29 4.27 7.16
C GLY A 38 -18.07 3.08 8.09
N GLY A 39 -18.23 1.84 7.60
CA GLY A 39 -18.08 0.61 8.40
C GLY A 39 -16.62 0.22 8.68
N SER A 40 -15.69 0.82 7.95
CA SER A 40 -14.24 0.75 8.14
C SER A 40 -13.60 2.03 7.60
N PRO A 41 -12.43 2.45 8.11
CA PRO A 41 -11.73 3.62 7.57
C PRO A 41 -11.39 3.50 6.08
N ALA A 42 -11.19 2.27 5.57
CA ALA A 42 -10.96 2.06 4.14
C ALA A 42 -12.19 2.32 3.27
N ASN A 43 -13.40 2.32 3.85
CA ASN A 43 -14.65 2.60 3.15
C ASN A 43 -15.41 3.80 3.72
N ASP A 44 -14.68 4.75 4.31
CA ASP A 44 -15.20 6.03 4.78
C ASP A 44 -14.56 7.17 3.97
N PRO A 45 -15.32 7.86 3.10
CA PRO A 45 -14.79 8.94 2.26
C PRO A 45 -14.04 10.04 3.02
N ALA A 46 -14.34 10.26 4.31
CA ALA A 46 -13.62 11.23 5.14
C ALA A 46 -12.12 10.92 5.26
N TRP A 47 -11.71 9.66 5.09
CA TRP A 47 -10.32 9.21 5.18
C TRP A 47 -9.61 9.09 3.83
N ARG A 48 -10.29 9.38 2.71
CA ARG A 48 -9.75 9.17 1.36
C ARG A 48 -8.40 9.85 1.13
N GLU A 49 -8.31 11.15 1.41
CA GLU A 49 -7.06 11.90 1.18
C GLU A 49 -5.92 11.39 2.07
N ALA A 50 -6.22 10.99 3.31
CA ALA A 50 -5.22 10.44 4.22
C ALA A 50 -4.65 9.10 3.72
N PHE A 51 -5.46 8.24 3.10
CA PHE A 51 -5.00 6.99 2.50
C PHE A 51 -4.12 7.27 1.28
N ILE A 52 -4.57 8.15 0.38
CA ILE A 52 -3.81 8.53 -0.83
C ILE A 52 -2.46 9.13 -0.45
N GLU A 53 -2.45 10.06 0.50
CA GLU A 53 -1.22 10.71 0.98
C GLU A 53 -0.23 9.69 1.55
N ARG A 54 -0.70 8.75 2.40
CA ARG A 54 0.14 7.70 2.98
C ARG A 54 0.70 6.76 1.92
N ALA A 55 -0.09 6.41 0.92
CA ALA A 55 0.36 5.60 -0.21
C ALA A 55 1.45 6.34 -1.01
N ARG A 56 1.22 7.61 -1.40
CA ARG A 56 2.19 8.43 -2.13
C ARG A 56 3.49 8.64 -1.36
N ASN A 57 3.39 8.97 -0.08
CA ASN A 57 4.57 9.19 0.77
C ASN A 57 5.43 7.92 0.81
N SER A 58 4.79 6.77 1.05
CA SER A 58 5.50 5.49 1.11
C SER A 58 6.14 5.11 -0.23
N TYR A 59 5.43 5.32 -1.35
CA TYR A 59 5.95 5.12 -2.70
C TYR A 59 7.15 6.01 -2.99
N HIS A 60 7.03 7.32 -2.78
CA HIS A 60 8.12 8.26 -3.09
C HIS A 60 9.35 8.08 -2.21
N THR A 61 9.20 7.60 -0.98
CA THR A 61 10.32 7.18 -0.13
C THR A 61 11.03 5.96 -0.71
N ALA A 62 10.29 4.95 -1.17
CA ALA A 62 10.86 3.65 -1.52
C ALA A 62 11.26 3.50 -3.00
N LYS A 63 10.69 4.28 -3.93
CA LYS A 63 10.77 4.03 -5.38
C LYS A 63 12.19 4.02 -5.98
N ARG A 64 13.16 4.68 -5.35
CA ARG A 64 14.54 4.73 -5.88
C ARG A 64 15.42 3.56 -5.43
N HIS A 65 14.89 2.67 -4.59
CA HIS A 65 15.64 1.54 -4.05
C HIS A 65 15.44 0.29 -4.92
N PRO A 66 16.51 -0.26 -5.53
CA PRO A 66 16.42 -1.46 -6.38
C PRO A 66 15.99 -2.72 -5.61
N SER A 67 16.23 -2.79 -4.30
CA SER A 67 15.72 -3.88 -3.45
C SER A 67 14.18 -3.94 -3.42
N VAL A 68 13.50 -2.81 -3.68
CA VAL A 68 12.04 -2.74 -3.66
C VAL A 68 11.49 -3.29 -4.97
N VAL A 69 10.86 -4.45 -4.89
CA VAL A 69 10.31 -5.18 -6.04
C VAL A 69 8.79 -5.06 -6.18
N ALA A 70 8.10 -4.63 -5.12
CA ALA A 70 6.65 -4.42 -5.11
C ALA A 70 6.24 -3.43 -4.02
N PHE A 71 5.02 -2.93 -4.10
CA PHE A 71 4.42 -2.01 -3.13
C PHE A 71 3.12 -2.60 -2.58
N LEU A 72 2.97 -2.62 -1.25
CA LEU A 72 1.76 -3.08 -0.58
C LEU A 72 0.94 -1.87 -0.11
N LEU A 73 -0.29 -1.73 -0.60
CA LEU A 73 -1.09 -0.50 -0.37
C LEU A 73 -1.61 -0.34 1.05
N ALA A 74 -1.81 -1.44 1.79
CA ALA A 74 -2.21 -1.42 3.19
C ALA A 74 -2.03 -2.81 3.82
N ARG A 75 -2.23 -2.89 5.13
CA ARG A 75 -2.29 -4.15 5.88
C ARG A 75 -3.41 -4.08 6.91
N ASN A 76 -4.20 -5.14 7.07
CA ASN A 76 -5.30 -5.23 8.02
C ASN A 76 -6.22 -4.01 7.95
N ALA A 77 -6.72 -3.68 6.76
CA ALA A 77 -7.47 -2.43 6.55
C ALA A 77 -8.88 -2.63 5.99
N ALA A 78 -9.34 -3.87 5.78
CA ALA A 78 -10.52 -4.16 4.98
C ALA A 78 -10.36 -3.62 3.56
N ASN A 79 -11.41 -3.31 2.81
CA ASN A 79 -11.25 -2.67 1.49
C ASN A 79 -12.44 -1.77 1.17
N GLY A 80 -12.27 -0.81 0.27
CA GLY A 80 -13.27 0.21 -0.01
C GLY A 80 -12.73 1.43 -0.73
N ILE A 81 -13.55 2.49 -0.79
CA ILE A 81 -13.29 3.67 -1.62
C ILE A 81 -11.91 4.30 -1.41
N CYS A 82 -11.40 4.33 -0.18
CA CYS A 82 -10.10 4.93 0.10
C CYS A 82 -8.95 4.12 -0.52
N LEU A 83 -9.06 2.79 -0.55
CA LEU A 83 -8.06 1.91 -1.16
C LEU A 83 -8.21 1.82 -2.69
N TYR A 84 -9.43 1.93 -3.22
CA TYR A 84 -9.66 2.05 -4.66
C TYR A 84 -8.99 3.30 -5.23
N GLU A 85 -9.23 4.45 -4.60
CA GLU A 85 -8.68 5.73 -5.02
C GLU A 85 -7.17 5.79 -4.81
N SER A 86 -6.66 5.16 -3.73
CA SER A 86 -5.21 5.03 -3.51
C SER A 86 -4.55 4.18 -4.60
N TYR A 87 -5.16 3.06 -5.00
CA TYR A 87 -4.65 2.24 -6.08
C TYR A 87 -4.60 3.03 -7.40
N LEU A 88 -5.68 3.72 -7.78
CA LEU A 88 -5.72 4.56 -8.98
C LEU A 88 -4.66 5.67 -8.94
N ALA A 89 -4.51 6.34 -7.80
CA ALA A 89 -3.48 7.35 -7.59
C ALA A 89 -2.07 6.79 -7.75
N MET A 90 -1.83 5.54 -7.33
CA MET A 90 -0.54 4.88 -7.51
C MET A 90 -0.31 4.44 -8.95
N LYS A 91 -1.32 3.93 -9.66
CA LYS A 91 -1.19 3.60 -11.09
C LYS A 91 -0.88 4.83 -11.95
N ALA A 92 -1.33 6.02 -11.54
CA ALA A 92 -1.01 7.28 -12.22
C ALA A 92 0.49 7.66 -12.16
N GLU A 93 1.26 7.09 -11.22
CA GLU A 93 2.71 7.31 -11.11
C GLU A 93 3.52 6.59 -12.20
N GLN A 94 2.89 5.77 -13.06
CA GLN A 94 3.52 5.01 -14.14
C GLN A 94 4.66 4.09 -13.66
N GLU A 95 4.57 3.61 -12.43
CA GLU A 95 5.49 2.65 -11.86
C GLU A 95 5.27 1.26 -12.50
N THR A 96 6.37 0.58 -12.83
CA THR A 96 6.35 -0.72 -13.50
C THR A 96 6.26 -1.89 -12.51
N ARG A 97 6.75 -1.68 -11.27
CA ARG A 97 6.61 -2.66 -10.19
C ARG A 97 5.17 -2.72 -9.68
N PRO A 98 4.69 -3.89 -9.23
CA PRO A 98 3.28 -4.06 -8.88
C PRO A 98 2.90 -3.36 -7.57
N PHE A 99 1.70 -2.79 -7.56
CA PHE A 99 0.96 -2.40 -6.36
C PHE A 99 -0.02 -3.51 -5.99
N VAL A 100 0.19 -4.14 -4.85
CA VAL A 100 -0.60 -5.29 -4.40
C VAL A 100 -1.39 -4.96 -3.15
N TYR A 101 -2.51 -5.66 -2.97
CA TYR A 101 -3.28 -5.65 -1.74
C TYR A 101 -4.02 -6.98 -1.54
N PRO A 102 -3.51 -7.93 -0.73
CA PRO A 102 -4.13 -9.26 -0.58
C PRO A 102 -5.58 -9.22 -0.08
N GLU A 103 -5.91 -8.28 0.81
CA GLU A 103 -7.26 -8.08 1.34
C GLU A 103 -8.22 -7.42 0.33
N ALA A 104 -7.76 -7.11 -0.90
CA ALA A 104 -8.64 -6.80 -2.02
C ALA A 104 -9.54 -8.01 -2.39
N ALA A 105 -9.18 -9.23 -1.98
CA ALA A 105 -9.99 -10.43 -2.16
C ALA A 105 -10.45 -10.67 -3.61
N GLY A 106 -9.55 -10.41 -4.57
CA GLY A 106 -9.80 -10.58 -6.01
C GLY A 106 -10.45 -9.38 -6.70
N GLU A 107 -10.69 -8.29 -5.97
CA GLU A 107 -11.10 -7.01 -6.56
C GLU A 107 -9.95 -6.38 -7.36
N TRP A 108 -10.29 -5.49 -8.29
CA TRP A 108 -9.40 -4.90 -9.30
C TRP A 108 -8.32 -3.96 -8.74
N ASN A 109 -8.40 -3.58 -7.46
CA ASN A 109 -7.48 -2.64 -6.82
C ASN A 109 -6.21 -3.30 -6.26
N SER A 110 -5.77 -4.38 -6.90
CA SER A 110 -4.50 -5.06 -6.67
C SER A 110 -3.99 -5.56 -8.01
N ASP A 111 -2.73 -5.30 -8.32
CA ASP A 111 -2.09 -5.89 -9.49
C ASP A 111 -2.07 -7.42 -9.34
N HIS A 112 -2.34 -8.11 -10.45
CA HIS A 112 -2.30 -9.57 -10.49
C HIS A 112 -0.85 -10.04 -10.55
N LEU A 113 -0.45 -10.89 -9.60
CA LEU A 113 0.84 -11.56 -9.64
C LEU A 113 0.66 -12.90 -10.34
N SER A 114 1.13 -13.02 -11.59
CA SER A 114 1.22 -14.31 -12.26
C SER A 114 2.29 -15.15 -11.58
N ILE A 115 1.89 -16.28 -11.01
CA ILE A 115 2.81 -17.33 -10.58
C ILE A 115 2.90 -18.29 -11.77
N GLU A 116 4.05 -18.28 -12.45
CA GLU A 116 4.41 -19.34 -13.40
C GLU A 116 4.86 -20.60 -12.65
#